data_AF-A0A3R7HUP7-F1
#
_entry.id   AF-A0A3R7HUP7-F1
#
_cell.length_a   1.000
_cell.length_b   1.000
_cell.length_c   1.000
_cell.angle_alpha   90.00
_cell.angle_beta   90.00
_cell.angle_gamma   90.00
#
_symmetry.space_group_name_H-M   'P 1'
#
loop_
_entity.id
_entity.type
_entity.pdbx_description
1 polymer ?
#
loop_
_entity_poly.entity_id
_entity_poly.type
_entity_poly.pdbx_seq_one_letter_code
_entity_poly.pdbx_strand_id
1 'polypeptide(L)' 'MRRRAQFRNEVKTRLSDRIYSGLQQFKALQGIDSDSAAMSRLLELQLFGTVGTLPPNLTNFSAEAAHYGTELAA' A
#
# COMPACT_ATOMS: atom_id res chain seq x y z
N MET A 1 -8.12 30.79 -18.56
CA MET A 1 -7.44 29.48 -18.74
C MET A 1 -6.80 29.06 -17.42
N ARG A 2 -7.31 28.01 -16.77
CA ARG A 2 -6.82 27.52 -15.47
C ARG A 2 -5.41 26.94 -15.68
N ARG A 3 -4.38 27.37 -14.92
CA ARG A 3 -3.04 26.75 -14.92
C ARG A 3 -3.18 25.27 -14.56
N ARG A 4 -3.43 24.39 -15.53
CA ARG A 4 -3.48 22.94 -15.30
C ARG A 4 -2.04 22.45 -15.17
N ALA A 5 -1.57 22.42 -13.93
CA ALA A 5 -0.47 21.63 -13.38
C ALA A 5 0.73 21.39 -14.31
N GLN A 6 1.73 22.26 -14.24
CA GLN A 6 3.04 22.09 -14.91
C GLN A 6 3.80 20.83 -14.43
N PHE A 7 3.37 20.23 -13.30
CA PHE A 7 4.04 19.14 -12.60
C PHE A 7 3.24 17.83 -12.57
N ARG A 8 2.28 17.64 -13.50
CA ARG A 8 1.31 16.52 -13.47
C ARG A 8 1.93 15.11 -13.45
N ASN A 9 3.24 14.95 -13.66
CA ASN A 9 3.91 13.64 -13.72
C ASN A 9 5.28 13.56 -13.01
N GLU A 10 5.60 14.43 -12.05
CA GLU A 10 6.89 14.34 -11.35
C GLU A 10 7.11 12.96 -10.71
N VAL A 11 6.06 12.35 -10.16
CA VAL A 11 6.14 11.01 -9.56
C VAL A 11 6.53 9.96 -10.59
N LYS A 12 5.90 9.97 -11.78
CA LYS A 12 6.21 9.01 -12.83
C LYS A 12 7.60 9.24 -13.44
N THR A 13 8.05 10.49 -13.55
CA THR A 13 9.33 10.81 -14.19
C THR A 13 10.54 10.71 -13.25
N ARG A 14 10.32 10.76 -11.93
CA ARG A 14 11.40 10.69 -10.92
C ARG A 14 11.58 9.30 -10.32
N LEU A 15 10.56 8.45 -10.38
CA LEU A 15 10.64 7.08 -9.88
C LEU A 15 11.15 6.14 -10.98
N SER A 16 11.91 5.12 -10.59
CA SER A 16 12.22 4.02 -11.49
C SER A 16 10.95 3.23 -11.82
N ASP A 17 10.91 2.60 -12.99
CA ASP A 17 9.74 1.83 -13.44
C ASP A 17 9.30 0.76 -12.43
N ARG A 18 10.26 0.09 -11.79
CA ARG A 18 10.01 -0.89 -10.73
C ARG A 18 9.24 -0.26 -9.55
N ILE A 19 9.67 0.91 -9.09
CA ILE A 19 9.05 1.59 -7.95
C ILE A 19 7.69 2.16 -8.35
N TYR A 20 7.58 2.75 -9.53
CA TYR A 20 6.31 3.28 -10.04
C TYR A 20 5.27 2.17 -10.21
N SER A 21 5.65 1.00 -10.74
CA SER A 21 4.78 -0.16 -10.83
C SER A 21 4.31 -0.64 -9.45
N GLY A 22 5.21 -0.68 -8.46
CA GLY A 22 4.85 -1.00 -7.09
C GLY A 22 3.85 -0.01 -6.47
N LEU A 23 4.03 1.30 -6.73
CA LEU A 23 3.10 2.34 -6.30
C LEU A 23 1.70 2.14 -6.91
N GLN A 24 1.60 1.80 -8.20
CA GLN A 24 0.30 1.54 -8.85
C GLN A 24 -0.39 0.28 -8.29
N GLN A 25 0.37 -0.77 -7.97
CA GLN A 25 -0.18 -1.97 -7.31
C GLN A 25 -0.69 -1.65 -5.90
N PHE A 26 0.09 -0.88 -5.12
CA PHE A 26 -0.32 -0.43 -3.80
C PHE A 26 -1.60 0.42 -3.84
N LYS A 27 -1.71 1.34 -4.80
CA LYS A 27 -2.93 2.13 -5.05
C LYS A 27 -4.14 1.25 -5.31
N ALA A 28 -4.01 0.28 -6.20
CA ALA A 28 -5.10 -0.64 -6.53
C ALA A 28 -5.53 -1.48 -5.31
N LEU A 29 -4.56 -1.97 -4.53
CA LEU A 29 -4.82 -2.77 -3.33
C LEU A 29 -5.56 -1.97 -2.24
N GLN A 30 -5.20 -0.69 -2.07
CA GLN A 30 -5.74 0.18 -1.02
C GLN A 30 -6.93 1.03 -1.49
N GLY A 31 -7.34 0.92 -2.76
CA GLY A 31 -8.40 1.75 -3.34
C GLY A 31 -8.08 3.24 -3.38
N ILE A 32 -6.81 3.62 -3.60
CA ILE A 32 -6.35 5.02 -3.62
C ILE A 32 -6.21 5.51 -5.06
N ASP A 33 -6.94 6.57 -5.43
CA ASP A 33 -6.92 7.09 -6.80
C ASP A 33 -5.72 7.99 -7.13
N SER A 34 -5.12 8.64 -6.13
CA SER A 34 -4.05 9.64 -6.30
C SER A 34 -2.66 9.11 -5.91
N ASP A 35 -1.66 9.36 -6.75
CA ASP A 35 -0.26 9.00 -6.47
C ASP A 35 0.26 9.71 -5.21
N SER A 36 -0.10 10.98 -4.99
CA SER A 36 0.32 11.74 -3.80
C SER A 36 -0.30 11.18 -2.52
N ALA A 37 -1.56 10.74 -2.57
CA ALA A 37 -2.23 10.13 -1.43
C ALA A 37 -1.59 8.78 -1.08
N ALA A 38 -1.25 7.98 -2.09
CA ALA A 38 -0.55 6.72 -1.90
C ALA A 38 0.85 6.91 -1.32
N MET A 39 1.60 7.92 -1.81
CA MET A 39 2.92 8.26 -1.27
C MET A 39 2.83 8.75 0.17
N SER A 40 1.87 9.62 0.50
CA SER A 40 1.66 10.07 1.90
C SER A 40 1.44 8.88 2.83
N ARG A 41 0.63 7.92 2.40
CA ARG A 41 0.37 6.71 3.18
C ARG A 41 1.60 5.81 3.33
N LEU A 42 2.39 5.63 2.27
CA LEU A 42 3.66 4.89 2.34
C LEU A 42 4.67 5.58 3.26
N LEU A 43 4.72 6.92 3.25
CA LEU A 43 5.57 7.69 4.15
C LEU A 43 5.13 7.55 5.61
N GLU A 44 3.82 7.59 5.88
CA GLU A 44 3.29 7.31 7.23
C GLU A 44 3.73 5.93 7.73
N LEU A 45 3.57 4.89 6.89
CA LEU A 45 3.98 3.52 7.22
C LEU A 45 5.48 3.41 7.51
N GLN A 46 6.31 4.06 6.68
CA GLN A 46 7.76 3.97 6.81
C GLN A 46 8.32 4.79 7.99
N LEU A 47 7.74 5.96 8.25
CA LEU A 47 8.24 6.89 9.27
C LEU A 47 7.68 6.58 10.66
N PHE A 48 6.42 6.13 10.75
CA PHE A 48 5.72 5.96 12.02
C PHE A 48 5.26 4.52 12.29
N GLY A 49 5.53 3.59 11.38
CA GLY A 49 5.12 2.20 11.49
C GLY A 49 3.62 1.97 11.24
N THR A 50 3.17 0.73 11.44
CA THR A 50 1.79 0.31 11.20
C THR A 50 0.98 0.31 12.50
N VAL A 51 0.16 1.33 12.73
CA VAL A 51 -0.97 1.25 13.68
C VAL A 51 -2.26 1.42 12.90
N GLY A 52 -3.10 0.38 12.86
CA GLY A 52 -4.45 0.44 12.24
C GLY A 52 -4.51 0.53 10.72
N THR A 53 -3.45 0.14 10.00
CA THR A 53 -3.36 0.28 8.53
C THR A 53 -3.59 -1.02 7.75
N LEU A 54 -3.92 -2.12 8.45
CA LEU A 54 -4.31 -3.36 7.78
C LEU A 54 -5.63 -3.10 7.04
N PRO A 55 -5.70 -3.34 5.72
CA PRO A 55 -6.94 -3.15 5.01
C PRO A 55 -8.00 -4.12 5.57
N PRO A 56 -9.29 -3.71 5.63
CA PRO A 56 -10.33 -4.46 6.35
C PRO A 56 -10.63 -5.85 5.75
N ASN A 57 -10.18 -6.11 4.53
CA ASN A 57 -10.20 -7.45 3.92
C ASN A 57 -9.14 -8.41 4.50
N LEU A 58 -8.16 -7.91 5.25
CA LEU A 58 -7.14 -8.70 5.94
C LEU A 58 -7.37 -8.77 7.46
N THR A 59 -8.25 -7.93 8.02
CA THR A 59 -8.53 -7.93 9.47
C THR A 59 -9.39 -9.12 9.93
N ASN A 60 -9.97 -9.88 9.01
CA ASN A 60 -10.79 -11.07 9.32
C ASN A 60 -10.01 -12.40 9.27
N PHE A 61 -8.70 -12.37 9.00
CA PHE A 61 -7.86 -13.56 9.13
C PHE A 61 -7.35 -13.68 10.56
N SER A 62 -7.99 -14.53 11.36
CA SER A 62 -7.45 -14.95 12.65
C SER A 62 -6.27 -15.91 12.41
N ALA A 63 -5.17 -15.73 13.14
CA ALA A 63 -4.03 -16.67 13.15
C ALA A 63 -4.45 -18.09 13.54
N GLU A 64 -5.58 -18.24 14.25
CA GLU A 64 -6.20 -19.50 14.63
C GLU A 64 -6.60 -20.35 13.41
N ALA A 65 -6.98 -19.72 12.28
CA ALA A 65 -7.31 -20.42 11.04
C ALA A 65 -6.08 -20.98 10.30
N ALA A 66 -4.86 -20.61 10.70
CA ALA A 66 -3.62 -21.12 10.12
C ALA A 66 -3.13 -22.43 10.77
N HIS A 67 -3.81 -22.94 11.81
CA HIS A 67 -3.54 -24.25 12.41
C HIS A 67 -4.29 -25.40 11.70
N TYR A 68 -4.10 -25.53 10.39
CA TYR A 68 -4.36 -26.80 9.71
C TYR A 68 -3.05 -27.58 9.54
N GLY A 69 -2.58 -28.14 10.64
CA GLY A 69 -1.48 -29.09 10.71
C GLY A 69 -1.67 -29.95 11.95
N THR A 70 -1.54 -31.27 11.82
CA THR A 70 -1.66 -32.20 12.95
C THR A 70 -0.63 -31.87 14.02
N GLU A 71 -1.07 -31.71 15.26
CA GLU A 71 -0.20 -31.77 16.44
C GLU A 71 0.65 -33.05 16.34
N LEU A 72 1.97 -32.89 16.24
CA LEU A 72 2.89 -33.98 16.45
C LEU A 72 2.82 -34.32 17.93
N ALA A 73 2.10 -35.39 18.26
CA ALA A 73 2.08 -35.98 19.59
C ALA A 73 3.53 -36.30 20.03
N ALA A 74 3.94 -35.76 21.16
CA ALA A 74 5.17 -36.11 21.87
C ALA A 74 4.87 -37.12 22.97
#